data_AF-A0AA47M7L9-F1
#
_entry.id   AF-A0AA47M7L9-F1
#
_cell.length_a   1.000
_cell.length_b   1.000
_cell.length_c   1.000
_cell.angle_alpha   90.00
_cell.angle_beta   90.00
_cell.angle_gamma   90.00
#
_symmetry.space_group_name_H-M   'P 1'
#
loop_
_entity.id
_entity.type
_entity.pdbx_description
1 polymer ?
#
loop_
_entity_poly.entity_id
_entity_poly.type
_entity_poly.pdbx_seq_one_letter_code
_entity_poly.pdbx_strand_id
1 'polypeptide(L)' 'MAVVKTAQRIAGASLPAIEDIYKKRCLKRATNITRDSYHPAHGLFALLPSGRHYRSLPDQNHQVQIIVWIIYCNI' A
#
# COMPACT_ATOMS: atom_id res chain seq x y z
N MET A 1 13.98 -20.75 -9.58
CA MET A 1 12.96 -19.78 -10.05
C MET A 1 12.92 -19.72 -11.57
N ALA A 2 12.28 -20.69 -12.24
CA ALA A 2 12.21 -20.74 -13.71
C ALA A 2 11.16 -19.76 -14.28
N VAL A 3 10.00 -19.65 -13.63
CA VAL A 3 8.86 -18.84 -14.09
C VAL A 3 9.20 -17.36 -14.20
N VAL A 4 9.84 -16.77 -13.19
CA VAL A 4 10.22 -15.35 -13.19
C VAL A 4 11.23 -15.07 -14.31
N LYS A 5 12.23 -15.93 -14.49
CA LYS A 5 13.23 -15.77 -15.57
C LYS A 5 12.61 -15.88 -16.96
N THR A 6 11.68 -16.81 -17.16
CA THR A 6 10.95 -16.95 -18.44
C THR A 6 10.05 -15.75 -18.70
N ALA A 7 9.29 -15.31 -17.71
CA ALA A 7 8.43 -14.14 -17.83
C ALA A 7 9.24 -12.85 -18.08
N GLN A 8 10.42 -12.71 -17.47
CA GLN A 8 11.36 -11.60 -17.70
C GLN A 8 11.87 -11.62 -19.14
N ARG A 9 12.21 -12.81 -19.67
CA ARG A 9 12.66 -13.00 -21.05
C ARG A 9 11.57 -12.68 -22.06
N ILE A 10 10.32 -13.06 -21.81
CA ILE A 10 9.18 -12.73 -22.67
C ILE A 10 8.87 -11.22 -22.63
N ALA A 11 8.88 -10.62 -21.44
CA ALA A 11 8.61 -9.20 -21.26
C ALA A 11 9.74 -8.29 -21.77
N GLY A 12 10.96 -8.82 -21.98
CA GLY A 12 12.12 -8.04 -22.42
C GLY A 12 12.63 -7.03 -21.38
N ALA A 13 12.11 -7.07 -20.15
CA ALA A 13 12.43 -6.14 -19.07
C ALA A 13 12.45 -6.87 -17.73
N SER A 14 13.24 -6.37 -16.77
CA SER A 14 13.24 -6.88 -15.39
C SER A 14 11.85 -6.80 -14.78
N LEU A 15 11.33 -7.96 -14.36
CA LEU A 15 10.08 -8.01 -13.63
C LEU A 15 10.27 -7.30 -12.28
N PRO A 16 9.32 -6.45 -11.87
CA PRO A 16 9.37 -5.87 -10.53
C PRO A 16 9.34 -6.99 -9.50
N ALA A 17 10.12 -6.84 -8.44
CA ALA A 17 10.08 -7.78 -7.32
C ALA A 17 8.65 -7.82 -6.77
N ILE A 18 8.26 -8.96 -6.20
CA ILE A 18 6.92 -9.11 -5.60
C ILE A 18 6.69 -7.99 -4.57
N GLU A 19 7.72 -7.66 -3.79
CA GLU A 19 7.71 -6.56 -2.82
C GLU A 19 7.40 -5.20 -3.45
N ASP A 20 7.96 -4.92 -4.64
CA ASP A 20 7.71 -3.65 -5.33
C ASP A 20 6.28 -3.54 -5.82
N ILE A 21 5.70 -4.67 -6.26
CA ILE A 21 4.29 -4.76 -6.64
C ILE A 21 3.41 -4.49 -5.42
N TYR A 22 3.72 -5.11 -4.28
CA TYR A 22 3.01 -4.89 -3.03
C TYR A 22 3.11 -3.42 -2.58
N LYS A 23 4.31 -2.85 -2.52
CA LYS A 23 4.55 -1.44 -2.16
C LYS A 23 3.74 -0.49 -3.04
N LYS A 24 3.76 -0.68 -4.37
CA LYS A 24 2.98 0.13 -5.31
C LYS A 24 1.48 0.03 -5.06
N ARG A 25 0.96 -1.19 -4.81
CA ARG A 25 -0.46 -1.41 -4.51
C ARG A 25 -0.87 -0.72 -3.21
N CYS A 26 -0.07 -0.88 -2.14
CA CYS A 26 -0.35 -0.28 -0.84
C CYS A 26 -0.35 1.25 -0.91
N LEU A 27 0.64 1.84 -1.58
CA LEU A 27 0.72 3.29 -1.77
C LEU A 27 -0.49 3.81 -2.56
N LYS A 28 -0.88 3.11 -3.64
CA LYS A 28 -2.05 3.51 -4.44
C LYS A 28 -3.35 3.44 -3.64
N ARG A 29 -3.56 2.40 -2.84
CA ARG A 29 -4.74 2.31 -1.97
C ARG A 29 -4.75 3.39 -0.90
N ALA A 30 -3.63 3.62 -0.21
CA ALA A 30 -3.52 4.69 0.78
C ALA A 30 -3.83 6.06 0.17
N THR A 31 -3.33 6.31 -1.04
CA THR A 31 -3.62 7.55 -1.78
C THR A 31 -5.09 7.69 -2.14
N ASN A 32 -5.75 6.60 -2.53
CA ASN A 32 -7.18 6.64 -2.82
C ASN A 32 -8.02 6.94 -1.57
N ILE A 33 -7.67 6.36 -0.42
CA ILE A 33 -8.35 6.66 0.85
C ILE A 33 -8.18 8.13 1.24
N THR A 34 -6.96 8.66 1.21
CA THR A 34 -6.71 10.05 1.62
C THR A 34 -7.30 11.05 0.64
N ARG A 35 -7.56 10.65 -0.61
CA ARG A 35 -8.30 11.48 -1.57
C ARG A 35 -9.81 11.43 -1.39
N ASP A 36 -10.33 10.35 -0.81
CA ASP A 36 -11.76 10.15 -0.61
C ASP A 36 -12.16 10.59 0.81
N SER A 37 -12.70 11.80 0.92
CA SER A 37 -13.15 12.38 2.19
C SER A 37 -14.33 11.63 2.84
N TYR A 38 -15.05 10.81 2.08
CA TYR A 38 -16.15 9.99 2.59
C TYR A 38 -15.70 8.60 3.04
N HIS A 39 -14.42 8.27 2.83
CA HIS A 39 -13.90 6.96 3.17
C HIS A 39 -13.77 6.82 4.69
N PRO A 40 -14.26 5.71 5.30
CA PRO A 40 -14.24 5.53 6.76
C PRO A 40 -12.82 5.51 7.34
N ALA A 41 -11.82 5.13 6.53
CA ALA A 41 -10.41 5.15 6.90
C ALA A 41 -9.68 6.48 6.58
N HIS A 42 -10.36 7.51 6.06
CA HIS A 42 -9.74 8.80 5.71
C HIS A 42 -9.08 9.45 6.94
N GLY A 43 -9.77 9.46 8.08
CA GLY A 43 -9.24 10.00 9.35
C GLY A 43 -8.10 9.19 9.97
N LEU A 44 -7.84 7.98 9.47
CA LEU A 44 -6.79 7.09 10.00
C LEU A 44 -5.45 7.32 9.33
N PHE A 45 -5.42 7.98 8.17
CA PHE A 45 -4.20 8.22 7.40
C PHE A 45 -3.99 9.70 7.15
N ALA A 46 -2.91 10.23 7.71
CA ALA A 46 -2.43 11.56 7.38
C ALA A 46 -1.27 11.46 6.39
N LEU A 47 -1.39 12.17 5.27
CA LEU A 47 -0.26 12.38 4.36
C LEU A 47 0.78 13.25 5.06
N LEU A 48 2.04 12.81 5.11
CA LEU A 48 3.13 13.63 5.62
C LEU A 48 3.36 14.83 4.68
N PRO A 49 3.93 15.94 5.18
CA PRO A 49 4.27 17.10 4.35
C PRO A 49 5.23 16.77 3.19
N SER A 50 5.93 15.63 3.25
CA SER A 50 6.74 15.13 2.13
C SER A 50 5.93 14.64 0.93
N GLY A 51 4.62 14.41 1.08
CA GLY A 51 3.72 13.90 0.04
C GLY A 51 4.01 12.46 -0.41
N ARG A 52 4.98 11.78 0.21
CA ARG A 52 5.46 10.46 -0.20
C ARG A 52 5.14 9.35 0.80
N HIS A 53 4.91 9.72 2.05
CA HIS A 53 4.67 8.78 3.13
C HIS A 53 3.35 9.11 3.82
N TYR A 54 2.60 8.06 4.15
CA TYR A 54 1.40 8.15 4.98
C TYR A 54 1.76 7.71 6.40
N ARG A 55 1.23 8.40 7.40
CA ARG A 55 1.30 7.97 8.80
C ARG A 55 -0.08 7.58 9.26
N SER A 56 -0.15 6.45 9.93
CA SER A 56 -1.35 6.08 10.70
C SER A 56 -1.48 7.03 11.88
N LEU A 57 -2.63 7.66 12.01
CA LEU A 57 -2.97 8.39 13.22
C LEU A 57 -3.43 7.38 14.28
N PRO A 58 -3.01 7.55 15.55
CA PRO A 58 -3.60 6.83 16.67
C PRO A 58 -5.10 7.15 16.72
N ASP A 59 -5.93 6.19 16.35
CA ASP A 59 -7.38 6.23 16.58
C ASP A 59 -7.67 5.37 17.82
N GLN A 60 -8.62 5.81 18.64
CA GLN A 60 -9.00 5.08 19.87
C GLN A 60 -9.50 3.66 19.59
N ASN A 61 -9.87 3.32 18.35
CA ASN A 61 -10.32 1.99 17.96
C ASN A 61 -9.16 1.15 17.41
N HIS A 62 -8.38 0.55 18.32
CA HIS A 62 -7.26 -0.37 18.02
C HIS A 62 -7.65 -1.48 17.02
N GLN A 63 -8.90 -1.96 17.06
CA GLN A 63 -9.45 -2.96 16.13
C GLN A 63 -9.36 -2.50 14.67
N VAL A 64 -9.73 -1.24 14.38
CA VAL A 64 -9.72 -0.67 13.03
C VAL A 64 -8.29 -0.41 12.58
N GLN A 65 -7.41 0.03 13.49
CA GLN A 65 -5.99 0.18 13.20
C GLN A 65 -5.32 -1.14 12.79
N ILE A 66 -5.63 -2.24 13.48
CA ILE A 66 -5.08 -3.57 13.17
C ILE A 66 -5.61 -4.06 11.82
N ILE A 67 -6.91 -3.93 11.54
CA ILE A 67 -7.51 -4.32 10.26
C ILE A 67 -6.89 -3.52 9.12
N VAL A 68 -6.73 -2.22 9.28
CA VAL A 68 -6.06 -1.35 8.33
C VAL A 68 -4.60 -1.78 8.16
N TRP A 69 -3.84 -1.98 9.23
CA TRP A 69 -2.47 -2.50 9.13
C TRP A 69 -2.40 -3.85 8.40
N ILE A 70 -3.31 -4.78 8.64
CA ILE A 70 -3.37 -6.07 7.92
C ILE A 70 -3.73 -5.90 6.44
N ILE A 71 -4.67 -5.00 6.10
CA ILE A 71 -5.10 -4.72 4.72
C ILE A 71 -4.03 -3.96 3.92
N TYR A 72 -3.22 -3.11 4.58
CA TYR A 72 -2.18 -2.27 3.94
C TYR A 72 -0.75 -2.81 4.09
N CYS A 73 -0.44 -3.62 5.10
CA CYS A 73 0.85 -4.30 5.26
C CYS A 73 0.84 -5.78 4.83
N ASN A 74 -0.32 -6.35 4.49
CA ASN A 74 -0.54 -7.72 4.00
C ASN A 74 0.70 -8.64 3.98
N ILE A 75 0.87 -9.38 5.09
CA ILE A 75 1.45 -10.73 5.11
C ILE A 75 0.56 -11.68 4.31
#